data_AF-A0A2N4XBW9-F1
#
_entry.id   AF-A0A2N4XBW9-F1
#
_cell.length_a   1.000
_cell.length_b   1.000
_cell.length_c   1.000
_cell.angle_alpha   90.00
_cell.angle_beta   90.00
_cell.angle_gamma   90.00
#
_symmetry.space_group_name_H-M   'P 1'
#
loop_
_entity.id
_entity.type
_entity.pdbx_description
1 polymer ?
#
loop_
_entity_poly.entity_id
_entity_poly.type
_entity_poly.pdbx_seq_one_letter_code
_entity_poly.pdbx_strand_id
1 'polypeptide(L)' 'MESKENFYPDFDLPASQLSAFSLCIDVFIISLKNGEIVRFKPNDLAHFKEWLCRFNVRDIAVNDGISHVYKRC' A
#
# COMPACT_ATOMS: atom_id res chain seq x y z
N MET A 1 -13.85 -17.78 1.45
CA MET A 1 -12.91 -18.11 0.36
C MET A 1 -11.93 -16.97 0.26
N GLU A 2 -10.72 -17.13 0.78
CA GLU A 2 -9.64 -16.16 0.54
C GLU A 2 -9.12 -16.39 -0.88
N SER A 3 -9.51 -15.51 -1.79
CA SER A 3 -9.05 -15.54 -3.17
C SER A 3 -7.55 -15.27 -3.20
N LYS A 4 -6.79 -16.12 -3.89
CA LYS A 4 -5.34 -15.98 -4.18
C LYS A 4 -4.93 -14.63 -4.78
N GLU A 5 -5.89 -13.80 -5.15
CA GLU A 5 -5.70 -12.43 -5.66
C GLU A 5 -5.24 -11.43 -4.59
N ASN A 6 -5.37 -11.78 -3.30
CA ASN A 6 -4.99 -10.92 -2.18
C ASN A 6 -3.48 -10.84 -1.95
N PHE A 7 -2.65 -11.60 -2.66
CA PHE A 7 -1.20 -11.62 -2.48
C PHE A 7 -0.50 -10.98 -3.67
N TYR A 8 0.56 -10.21 -3.39
CA TYR A 8 1.44 -9.67 -4.42
C TYR A 8 2.66 -10.60 -4.55
N PRO A 9 3.17 -10.87 -5.77
CA PRO A 9 4.17 -11.93 -6.03
C PRO A 9 5.51 -11.85 -5.25
N ASP A 10 5.79 -10.73 -4.58
CA ASP A 10 6.98 -10.51 -3.74
C ASP A 10 6.64 -10.01 -2.32
N PHE A 11 5.36 -9.97 -1.98
CA PHE A 11 4.88 -9.48 -0.68
C PHE A 11 4.12 -10.60 0.02
N ASP A 12 4.74 -11.13 1.07
CA ASP A 12 4.27 -12.32 1.81
C ASP A 12 2.98 -12.08 2.61
N LEU A 13 2.45 -10.85 2.57
CA LEU A 13 1.29 -10.45 3.35
C LEU A 13 0.09 -10.18 2.44
N PRO A 14 -1.10 -10.68 2.81
CA PRO A 14 -2.30 -10.41 2.03
C PRO A 14 -2.76 -8.96 2.20
N ALA A 15 -3.29 -8.38 1.12
CA ALA A 15 -3.84 -7.03 1.10
C ALA A 15 -4.91 -6.80 2.18
N SER A 16 -5.66 -7.84 2.54
CA SER A 16 -6.69 -7.79 3.58
C SER A 16 -6.14 -7.44 4.98
N GLN A 17 -4.87 -7.76 5.27
CA GLN A 17 -4.23 -7.39 6.53
C GLN A 17 -3.71 -5.95 6.51
N LEU A 18 -3.61 -5.32 5.34
CA LEU A 18 -3.15 -3.95 5.21
C LEU A 18 -4.24 -2.98 5.65
N SER A 19 -3.83 -1.96 6.39
CA SER A 19 -4.70 -0.88 6.86
C SER A 19 -4.45 0.39 6.07
N ALA A 20 -3.18 0.71 5.85
CA ALA A 20 -2.76 1.92 5.20
C ALA A 20 -1.31 1.82 4.70
N PHE A 21 -0.88 2.66 3.77
CA PHE A 21 0.48 2.68 3.23
C PHE A 21 0.97 4.10 3.02
N SER A 22 2.28 4.32 2.97
CA SER A 22 2.90 5.59 2.64
C SER A 22 4.13 5.34 1.78
N LEU A 23 4.33 6.13 0.73
CA LEU A 23 5.51 6.03 -0.13
C LEU A 23 6.55 7.06 0.32
N CYS A 24 7.74 6.58 0.69
CA CYS A 24 8.86 7.43 1.09
C CYS A 24 10.11 7.00 0.33
N ILE A 25 10.61 7.88 -0.56
CA ILE A 25 11.87 7.72 -1.32
C ILE A 25 12.02 6.26 -1.83
N ASP A 26 11.07 5.84 -2.66
CA ASP A 26 11.00 4.51 -3.29
C ASP A 26 10.72 3.31 -2.37
N VAL A 27 10.41 3.55 -1.09
CA VAL A 27 10.03 2.50 -0.14
C VAL A 27 8.57 2.69 0.28
N PHE A 28 7.78 1.63 0.17
CA PHE A 28 6.44 1.60 0.71
C PHE A 28 6.49 1.20 2.18
N ILE A 29 6.02 2.09 3.04
CA ILE A 29 5.80 1.84 4.45
C ILE A 29 4.33 1.46 4.61
N ILE A 30 4.06 0.22 4.97
CA ILE A 30 2.72 -0.36 5.01
C ILE A 30 2.37 -0.64 6.46
N SER A 31 1.29 -0.04 6.93
CA SER A 31 0.70 -0.31 8.23
C SER A 31 -0.34 -1.42 8.11
N LEU A 32 -0.17 -2.46 8.92
CA LEU A 32 -1.08 -3.56 9.06
C LEU A 32 -2.18 -3.23 10.07
N LYS A 33 -3.31 -3.94 9.98
CA LYS A 33 -4.44 -3.78 10.91
C LYS A 33 -4.11 -4.20 12.35
N ASN A 34 -3.10 -5.04 12.53
CA ASN A 34 -2.60 -5.45 13.85
C ASN A 34 -1.68 -4.40 14.50
N GLY A 35 -1.39 -3.28 13.81
CA GLY A 35 -0.51 -2.22 14.29
C GLY A 35 0.96 -2.40 13.90
N GLU A 36 1.33 -3.51 13.26
CA GLU A 36 2.67 -3.70 12.72
C GLU A 36 2.91 -2.83 11.49
N ILE A 37 4.17 -2.49 11.27
CA ILE A 37 4.59 -1.66 10.13
C ILE A 37 5.65 -2.43 9.36
N VAL A 38 5.39 -2.63 8.08
CA VAL A 38 6.26 -3.37 7.16
C VAL A 38 6.80 -2.41 6.11
N ARG A 39 8.09 -2.52 5.82
CA ARG A 39 8.74 -1.76 4.76
C ARG A 39 8.97 -2.68 3.58
N PHE A 40 8.45 -2.31 2.43
CA PHE A 40 8.57 -3.09 1.22
C PHE A 40 9.05 -2.20 0.08
N LYS A 41 10.05 -2.70 -0.65
CA LYS A 41 10.60 -2.03 -1.83
C LYS A 41 10.30 -2.91 -3.05
N PRO A 42 9.20 -2.65 -3.79
CA PRO A 42 8.91 -3.37 -5.01
C PRO A 42 9.88 -2.94 -6.12
N ASN A 43 10.13 -3.83 -7.07
CA ASN A 43 10.82 -3.47 -8.31
C ASN A 43 9.99 -2.49 -9.15
N ASP A 44 8.67 -2.63 -9.12
CA ASP A 44 7.71 -1.79 -9.84
C ASP A 44 6.80 -1.03 -8.86
N LEU A 45 7.16 0.23 -8.58
CA LEU A 45 6.43 1.08 -7.64
C LEU A 45 4.99 1.35 -8.10
N ALA A 46 4.80 1.59 -9.40
CA ALA A 46 3.50 1.88 -9.98
C ALA A 46 2.54 0.70 -9.86
N HIS A 47 3.01 -0.51 -10.20
CA HIS A 47 2.21 -1.73 -10.13
C HIS A 47 1.84 -2.07 -8.67
N PHE A 48 2.79 -1.91 -7.73
CA PHE A 48 2.51 -2.15 -6.31
C PHE A 48 1.50 -1.12 -5.75
N LYS A 49 1.62 0.16 -6.13
CA LYS A 49 0.66 1.20 -5.75
C LYS A 49 -0.74 0.89 -6.30
N GLU A 50 -0.84 0.48 -7.56
CA GLU A 50 -2.12 0.11 -8.18
C GLU A 50 -2.77 -1.08 -7.46
N TRP A 51 -1.98 -2.07 -7.07
CA TRP A 51 -2.46 -3.20 -6.27
C TRP A 51 -3.01 -2.73 -4.91
N LEU A 52 -2.28 -1.91 -4.16
CA LEU A 52 -2.76 -1.33 -2.89
C LEU A 52 -4.06 -0.54 -3.07
N CYS A 53 -4.14 0.23 -4.16
CA CYS A 53 -5.29 1.01 -4.57
C CYS A 53 -6.53 0.13 -4.85
N ARG A 54 -6.34 -0.96 -5.60
CA ARG A 54 -7.37 -1.96 -5.92
C ARG A 54 -7.96 -2.60 -4.65
N PHE A 55 -7.14 -2.79 -3.61
CA PHE A 55 -7.57 -3.32 -2.32
C PHE A 55 -8.06 -2.25 -1.32
N ASN A 56 -8.25 -1.02 -1.78
CA ASN A 56 -8.70 0.11 -0.96
C ASN A 56 -7.81 0.38 0.26
N VAL A 57 -6.52 0.08 0.16
CA VAL A 57 -5.55 0.40 1.21
C VAL A 57 -5.36 1.92 1.22
N ARG A 58 -5.47 2.52 2.40
CA ARG A 58 -5.42 3.98 2.54
C ARG A 58 -4.02 4.51 2.31
N ASP A 59 -3.84 5.45 1.39
CA ASP A 59 -2.59 6.20 1.25
C ASP A 59 -2.51 7.25 2.37
N ILE A 60 -1.46 7.17 3.19
CA ILE A 60 -1.11 8.11 4.26
C ILE A 60 0.08 8.97 3.85
N ALA A 61 0.30 9.18 2.55
CA ALA A 61 1.30 10.12 2.07
C ALA A 61 1.19 11.41 2.87
N VAL A 62 2.29 11.81 3.51
CA VAL A 62 2.35 13.01 4.35
C VAL A 62 1.81 14.15 3.53
N ASN A 63 0.68 14.69 3.97
CA ASN A 63 0.10 15.91 3.47
C ASN A 63 1.14 17.04 3.63
N ASP A 64 1.93 17.29 2.59
CA ASP A 64 2.86 18.42 2.49
C ASP A 64 2.11 19.76 2.26
N GLY A 65 0.89 19.91 2.79
CA GLY A 65 0.10 21.13 2.66
C GLY A 65 -0.40 21.46 1.24
N ILE A 66 0.00 20.72 0.21
CA ILE A 66 -0.58 20.83 -1.11
C ILE A 66 -1.66 19.76 -1.22
N SER A 67 -2.91 20.22 -1.13
CA SER A 67 -4.11 19.48 -1.52
C SER A 67 -4.03 19.18 -3.01
N HIS A 68 -3.16 18.25 -3.39
CA HIS A 68 -3.19 17.69 -4.70
C HIS A 68 -4.26 16.62 -4.66
N VAL A 69 -5.33 16.94 -5.39
CA VAL A 69 -6.39 16.06 -5.86
C VAL A 69 -5.75 14.92 -6.69
N TYR A 70 -4.88 14.10 -6.09
CA TYR A 70 -4.64 12.77 -6.58
C TYR A 70 -5.82 11.96 -6.12
N LYS A 71 -6.85 12.07 -6.97
CA LYS A 71 -7.82 11.03 -7.28
C LYS A 71 -7.64 9.86 -6.32
N ARG A 72 -8.46 9.87 -5.28
CA ARG A 72 -8.76 8.68 -4.49
C ARG A 72 -8.81 7.52 -5.49
N CYS A 73 -8.09 6.45 -5.17
CA CYS A 73 -8.65 5.15 -5.47
C CYS A 73 -10.16 5.19 -5.13
#